data_AF-A0A383ALJ7-F1
#
_entry.id   AF-A0A383ALJ7-F1
#
_cell.length_a   1.000
_cell.length_b   1.000
_cell.length_c   1.000
_cell.angle_alpha   90.00
_cell.angle_beta   90.00
_cell.angle_gamma   90.00
#
_symmetry.space_group_name_H-M   'P 1'
#
loop_
_entity.id
_entity.type
_entity.pdbx_description
1 polymer ?
#
loop_
_entity_poly.entity_id
_entity_poly.type
_entity_poly.pdbx_seq_one_letter_code
_entity_poly.pdbx_strand_id
1 'polypeptide(L)'
;MFSYWIPITIFAAFMQNMRSALQKYIKEYLSTAGAAYVRFIYALPLALVLLGVLVLEFDYDLPRINLEFLTYCLLGSLTQILFTFILLYLFSLRNFAVGTTFSKTEILQIAILGLILLGDEVSLFGVGAIVVGMTGVVILSTAQTSVTLSNLATSLFEKST
;
A
#
# COMPACT_ATOMS: atom_id res chain seq x y z
N MET A 1 -11.94 24.13 12.73
CA MET A 1 -11.32 24.13 11.39
C MET A 1 -11.47 22.71 10.84
N PHE A 2 -12.25 22.51 9.77
CA PHE A 2 -12.46 21.17 9.23
C PHE A 2 -11.13 20.66 8.66
N SER A 3 -10.68 19.51 9.12
CA SER A 3 -9.36 19.01 8.74
C SER A 3 -9.44 18.32 7.39
N TYR A 4 -8.94 18.96 6.32
CA TYR A 4 -9.05 18.48 4.94
C TYR A 4 -8.43 17.09 4.73
N TRP A 5 -7.47 16.67 5.56
CA TRP A 5 -6.88 15.33 5.44
C TRP A 5 -7.91 14.21 5.66
N ILE A 6 -8.91 14.39 6.54
CA ILE A 6 -9.89 13.35 6.87
C ILE A 6 -10.71 12.92 5.64
N PRO A 7 -11.45 13.83 4.95
CA PRO A 7 -12.21 13.45 3.77
C PRO A 7 -11.30 12.96 2.63
N ILE A 8 -10.08 13.51 2.50
CA ILE A 8 -9.10 13.06 1.49
C ILE A 8 -8.69 11.61 1.76
N THR A 9 -8.38 11.23 3.01
CA THR A 9 -7.99 9.86 3.36
C THR A 9 -9.15 8.88 3.16
N ILE A 10 -10.39 9.25 3.51
CA ILE A 10 -11.57 8.42 3.27
C ILE A 10 -11.77 8.18 1.77
N PHE A 11 -11.67 9.25 0.96
CA PHE A 11 -11.76 9.16 -0.49
C PHE A 11 -10.64 8.29 -1.08
N ALA A 12 -9.40 8.46 -0.59
CA ALA A 12 -8.25 7.65 -1.01
C ALA A 12 -8.47 6.16 -0.71
N ALA A 13 -8.98 5.81 0.47
CA ALA A 13 -9.30 4.43 0.83
C ALA A 13 -10.38 3.83 -0.07
N PHE A 14 -11.42 4.60 -0.41
CA PHE A 14 -12.45 4.18 -1.37
C PHE A 14 -11.85 3.93 -2.77
N MET A 15 -11.05 4.87 -3.29
CA MET A 15 -10.36 4.73 -4.57
C MET A 15 -9.41 3.53 -4.59
N GLN A 16 -8.74 3.23 -3.48
CA GLN A 16 -7.86 2.07 -3.35
C GLN A 16 -8.62 0.73 -3.50
N ASN A 17 -9.82 0.64 -2.92
CA ASN A 17 -10.70 -0.51 -3.07
C ASN A 17 -11.24 -0.62 -4.49
N MET A 18 -11.74 0.49 -5.05
CA MET A 18 -12.24 0.56 -6.42
C MET A 18 -11.17 0.13 -7.43
N ARG A 19 -9.93 0.60 -7.27
CA ARG A 19 -8.78 0.17 -8.09
C ARG A 19 -8.58 -1.34 -8.04
N SER A 20 -8.62 -1.93 -6.86
CA SER A 20 -8.39 -3.37 -6.69
C SER A 20 -9.49 -4.19 -7.38
N ALA A 21 -10.74 -3.73 -7.31
CA ALA A 21 -11.87 -4.35 -8.03
C ALA A 21 -11.72 -4.22 -9.56
N LEU A 22 -11.45 -3.02 -10.07
CA LEU A 22 -11.26 -2.77 -11.51
C LEU A 22 -10.04 -3.52 -12.06
N GLN A 23 -8.95 -3.60 -11.30
CA GLN A 23 -7.75 -4.33 -11.71
C GLN A 23 -8.00 -5.84 -11.81
N LYS A 24 -8.90 -6.40 -11.00
CA LYS A 24 -9.34 -7.80 -11.13
C LYS A 24 -10.11 -8.02 -12.43
N TYR A 25 -11.01 -7.10 -12.79
CA TYR A 25 -11.78 -7.15 -14.04
C TYR A 25 -10.89 -7.02 -15.29
N ILE A 26 -9.96 -6.05 -15.30
CA ILE A 26 -9.09 -5.78 -16.45
C ILE A 26 -8.10 -6.91 -16.73
N LYS A 27 -7.70 -7.68 -15.70
CA LYS A 27 -6.81 -8.85 -15.85
C LYS A 27 -7.38 -9.98 -16.72
N GLU A 28 -8.69 -10.01 -16.99
CA GLU A 28 -9.31 -10.96 -17.92
C GLU A 28 -9.00 -10.63 -19.39
N TYR A 29 -8.60 -9.39 -19.68
CA TYR A 29 -8.39 -8.88 -21.04
C TYR A 29 -6.94 -8.46 -21.34
N LEU A 30 -6.13 -8.25 -20.30
CA LEU A 30 -4.75 -7.77 -20.41
C LEU A 30 -3.79 -8.68 -19.66
N SER A 31 -2.55 -8.78 -20.16
CA SER A 31 -1.46 -9.42 -19.42
C SER A 31 -1.22 -8.70 -18.09
N THR A 32 -0.64 -9.39 -17.12
CA THR A 32 -0.32 -8.83 -15.79
C THR A 32 0.49 -7.53 -15.88
N ALA A 33 1.44 -7.46 -16.82
CA ALA A 33 2.23 -6.27 -17.10
C ALA A 33 1.40 -5.15 -17.74
N GLY A 34 0.53 -5.49 -18.69
CA GLY A 34 -0.39 -4.53 -19.33
C GLY A 34 -1.36 -3.91 -18.31
N ALA A 35 -1.95 -4.72 -17.44
CA ALA A 35 -2.83 -4.25 -16.38
C ALA A 35 -2.11 -3.34 -15.36
N ALA A 36 -0.83 -3.59 -15.08
CA ALA A 36 -0.02 -2.72 -14.22
C ALA A 36 0.35 -1.40 -14.92
N TYR A 37 0.68 -1.45 -16.22
CA TYR A 37 1.08 -0.28 -17.01
C TYR A 37 -0.06 0.73 -17.20
N VAL A 38 -1.28 0.23 -17.43
CA VAL A 38 -2.51 1.03 -17.55
C VAL A 38 -2.65 2.01 -16.38
N ARG A 39 -2.37 1.59 -15.14
CA ARG A 39 -2.44 2.45 -13.95
C ARG A 39 -1.57 3.71 -14.10
N PHE A 40 -0.35 3.57 -14.64
CA PHE A 40 0.58 4.69 -14.75
C PHE A 40 0.19 5.65 -15.87
N ILE A 41 -0.28 5.14 -17.02
CA ILE A 41 -0.77 6.00 -18.10
C ILE A 41 -1.96 6.83 -17.63
N TYR A 42 -2.96 6.21 -16.99
CA TYR A 42 -4.14 6.95 -16.55
C TYR A 42 -3.88 7.85 -15.33
N ALA A 43 -2.86 7.54 -14.52
CA ALA A 43 -2.45 8.41 -13.42
C ALA A 43 -1.71 9.67 -13.90
N LEU A 44 -1.00 9.61 -15.03
CA LEU A 44 -0.17 10.71 -15.51
C LEU A 44 -0.98 12.00 -15.80
N PRO A 45 -2.09 11.98 -16.56
CA PRO A 45 -2.91 13.17 -16.77
C PRO A 45 -3.42 13.76 -15.46
N LEU A 46 -3.83 12.93 -14.50
CA LEU A 46 -4.31 13.39 -13.21
C LEU A 46 -3.20 14.04 -12.38
N ALA A 47 -1.99 13.48 -12.42
CA ALA A 47 -0.82 14.05 -11.76
C ALA A 47 -0.41 15.40 -12.37
N LEU A 48 -0.49 15.53 -13.71
CA LEU A 48 -0.22 16.80 -14.40
C LEU A 48 -1.28 17.86 -14.07
N VAL A 49 -2.55 17.49 -13.99
CA VAL A 49 -3.62 18.40 -13.54
C VAL A 49 -3.38 18.86 -12.11
N LEU A 50 -3.05 17.95 -11.19
CA LEU A 50 -2.76 18.30 -9.80
C LEU A 50 -1.54 19.24 -9.70
N LEU A 51 -0.46 18.95 -10.42
CA LEU A 51 0.71 19.83 -10.50
C LEU A 51 0.32 21.21 -11.04
N GLY A 52 -0.48 21.26 -12.11
CA GLY A 52 -1.00 22.50 -12.68
C GLY A 52 -1.80 23.31 -11.66
N VAL A 53 -2.71 22.67 -10.93
CA VAL A 53 -3.48 23.34 -9.87
C VAL A 53 -2.56 23.88 -8.77
N LEU A 54 -1.59 23.10 -8.31
CA LEU A 54 -0.67 23.56 -7.25
C LEU A 54 0.19 24.76 -7.70
N VAL A 55 0.64 24.77 -8.94
CA VAL A 55 1.48 25.86 -9.48
C VAL A 55 0.64 27.09 -9.82
N LEU A 56 -0.54 26.92 -10.42
CA LEU A 56 -1.35 28.03 -10.93
C LEU A 56 -2.30 28.64 -9.90
N GLU A 57 -2.86 27.85 -8.99
CA GLU A 57 -3.87 28.32 -8.02
C GLU A 57 -3.29 28.51 -6.61
N PHE A 58 -2.20 27.82 -6.27
CA PHE A 58 -1.60 27.85 -4.94
C PHE A 58 -0.18 28.43 -4.90
N ASP A 59 0.31 28.98 -6.02
CA ASP A 59 1.62 29.63 -6.15
C ASP A 59 2.81 28.75 -5.67
N TYR A 60 2.70 27.42 -5.76
CA TYR A 60 3.84 26.54 -5.47
C TYR A 60 4.87 26.58 -6.60
N ASP A 61 6.16 26.59 -6.24
CA ASP A 61 7.25 26.48 -7.19
C ASP A 61 7.25 25.12 -7.90
N LEU A 62 7.66 25.13 -9.18
CA LEU A 62 7.97 23.90 -9.90
C LEU A 62 9.11 23.15 -9.21
N PRO A 63 9.04 21.80 -9.13
CA PRO A 63 10.10 21.01 -8.54
C PRO A 63 11.40 21.23 -9.31
N ARG A 64 12.49 21.54 -8.59
CA ARG A 64 13.82 21.68 -9.18
C ARG A 64 14.30 20.31 -9.64
N ILE A 65 14.38 20.11 -10.95
CA ILE A 65 14.91 18.89 -11.54
C ILE A 65 16.44 18.88 -11.30
N ASN A 66 16.86 18.22 -10.22
CA ASN A 66 18.26 18.00 -9.88
C ASN A 66 18.55 16.50 -9.76
N LEU A 67 19.83 16.14 -9.62
CA LEU A 67 20.24 14.73 -9.57
C LEU A 67 19.62 13.99 -8.38
N GLU A 68 19.54 14.63 -7.22
CA GLU A 68 18.94 14.06 -6.01
C GLU A 68 17.46 13.72 -6.19
N PHE A 69 16.66 14.67 -6.68
CA PHE A 69 15.26 14.48 -7.04
C PHE A 69 15.11 13.31 -8.02
N LEU A 70 15.93 13.29 -9.07
CA LEU A 70 15.85 12.24 -10.09
C LEU A 70 16.21 10.87 -9.51
N THR A 71 17.20 10.80 -8.60
CA THR A 71 17.54 9.54 -7.92
C THR A 71 16.40 9.02 -7.05
N TYR A 72 15.72 9.89 -6.29
CA TYR A 72 14.56 9.48 -5.49
C TYR A 72 13.38 9.05 -6.36
N CYS A 73 13.09 9.75 -7.46
CA CYS A 73 12.06 9.32 -8.41
C CYS A 73 12.37 7.95 -9.01
N LEU A 74 13.63 7.69 -9.36
CA LEU A 74 14.06 6.44 -9.98
C LEU A 74 14.00 5.28 -8.97
N LEU A 75 14.53 5.48 -7.75
CA LEU A 75 14.45 4.48 -6.68
C LEU A 75 13.02 4.19 -6.25
N GLY A 76 12.19 5.23 -6.08
CA GLY A 76 10.79 5.10 -5.70
C GLY A 76 9.99 4.34 -6.76
N SER A 77 10.14 4.69 -8.03
CA SER A 77 9.44 4.01 -9.14
C SER A 77 9.88 2.55 -9.29
N LEU A 78 11.18 2.24 -9.22
CA LEU A 78 11.67 0.86 -9.26
C LEU A 78 11.13 0.03 -8.10
N THR A 79 11.22 0.55 -6.88
CA THR A 79 10.73 -0.13 -5.67
C THR A 79 9.23 -0.40 -5.76
N GLN A 80 8.45 0.56 -6.26
CA GLN A 80 7.01 0.42 -6.45
C GLN A 80 6.65 -0.66 -7.48
N ILE A 81 7.39 -0.75 -8.59
CA ILE A 81 7.19 -1.78 -9.61
C ILE A 81 7.53 -3.15 -9.03
N LEU A 82 8.70 -3.28 -8.37
CA LEU A 82 9.13 -4.52 -7.72
C LEU A 82 8.12 -5.00 -6.68
N PHE A 83 7.62 -4.10 -5.83
CA PHE A 83 6.59 -4.40 -4.85
C PHE A 83 5.33 -4.96 -5.52
N THR A 84 4.88 -4.34 -6.63
CA THR A 84 3.70 -4.81 -7.35
C THR A 84 3.89 -6.23 -7.89
N PHE A 85 5.06 -6.55 -8.44
CA PHE A 85 5.37 -7.91 -8.89
C PHE A 85 5.37 -8.92 -7.75
N ILE A 86 6.05 -8.61 -6.63
CA ILE A 86 6.12 -9.49 -5.47
C ILE A 86 4.73 -9.72 -4.86
N LEU A 87 3.91 -8.67 -4.75
CA LEU A 87 2.54 -8.76 -4.25
C LEU A 87 1.67 -9.66 -5.12
N LEU A 88 1.77 -9.53 -6.45
CA LEU A 88 1.01 -10.37 -7.38
C LEU A 88 1.50 -11.83 -7.36
N TYR A 89 2.81 -12.05 -7.21
CA TYR A 89 3.36 -13.39 -7.02
C TYR A 89 2.88 -14.01 -5.70
N LEU A 90 2.87 -13.26 -4.61
CA LEU A 90 2.37 -13.70 -3.30
C LEU A 90 0.91 -14.16 -3.37
N PHE A 91 0.06 -13.46 -4.11
CA PHE A 91 -1.35 -13.88 -4.33
C PHE A 91 -1.50 -15.13 -5.21
N SER A 92 -0.48 -15.51 -5.97
CA SER A 92 -0.49 -16.79 -6.70
C SER A 92 -0.16 -17.99 -5.80
N LEU A 93 0.42 -17.75 -4.62
CA LEU A 93 0.76 -18.80 -3.65
C LEU A 93 -0.50 -19.27 -2.90
N ARG A 94 -0.58 -20.58 -2.64
CA ARG A 94 -1.77 -21.25 -2.05
C ARG A 94 -2.14 -20.80 -0.62
N ASN A 95 -1.27 -20.05 0.06
CA ASN A 95 -1.47 -19.64 1.45
C ASN A 95 -1.86 -18.15 1.57
N PHE A 96 -3.10 -17.86 1.17
CA PHE A 96 -3.69 -16.50 1.18
C PHE A 96 -3.64 -15.83 2.57
N ALA A 97 -3.74 -16.63 3.64
CA ALA A 97 -3.66 -16.20 5.03
C ALA A 97 -2.29 -15.55 5.36
N VAL A 98 -1.21 -16.14 4.87
CA VAL A 98 0.15 -15.66 5.07
C VAL A 98 0.36 -14.34 4.32
N GLY A 99 -0.12 -14.25 3.08
CA GLY A 99 -0.02 -13.03 2.28
C GLY A 99 -0.78 -11.84 2.87
N THR A 100 -1.94 -12.11 3.47
CA THR A 100 -2.75 -11.08 4.15
C THR A 100 -2.06 -10.60 5.43
N THR A 101 -1.41 -11.50 6.16
CA THR A 101 -0.70 -11.15 7.41
C THR A 101 0.54 -10.30 7.13
N PHE A 102 1.38 -10.69 6.16
CA PHE A 102 2.57 -9.89 5.79
C PHE A 102 2.24 -8.54 5.16
N SER A 103 1.16 -8.44 4.38
CA SER A 103 0.75 -7.17 3.77
C SER A 103 0.30 -6.13 4.80
N LYS A 104 0.08 -6.55 6.06
CA LYS A 104 -0.51 -5.71 7.09
C LYS A 104 0.48 -5.24 8.14
N THR A 105 1.66 -5.86 8.17
CA THR A 105 2.82 -5.32 8.90
C THR A 105 3.37 -4.04 8.25
N GLU A 106 2.94 -3.71 7.03
CA GLU A 106 3.28 -2.46 6.34
C GLU A 106 3.06 -1.24 7.23
N ILE A 107 1.94 -1.16 7.94
CA ILE A 107 1.60 -0.01 8.80
C ILE A 107 2.66 0.20 9.88
N LEU A 108 3.13 -0.89 10.49
CA LEU A 108 4.17 -0.84 11.51
C LEU A 108 5.52 -0.44 10.90
N GLN A 109 5.85 -0.98 9.72
CA GLN A 109 7.09 -0.64 9.01
C GLN A 109 7.11 0.83 8.59
N ILE A 110 5.99 1.37 8.09
CA ILE A 110 5.84 2.79 7.75
C ILE A 110 6.05 3.66 8.99
N ALA A 111 5.48 3.31 10.14
CA ALA A 111 5.66 4.08 11.37
C ALA A 111 7.12 4.09 11.85
N ILE A 112 7.80 2.94 11.82
CA ILE A 112 9.21 2.82 12.22
C ILE A 112 10.12 3.55 11.23
N LEU A 113 9.94 3.34 9.93
CA LEU A 113 10.75 3.99 8.90
C LEU A 113 10.47 5.50 8.83
N GLY A 114 9.24 5.94 9.07
CA GLY A 114 8.89 7.36 9.19
C GLY A 114 9.63 8.02 10.34
N LEU A 115 9.67 7.37 11.50
CA LEU A 115 10.44 7.85 12.65
C LEU A 115 11.95 7.90 12.35
N ILE A 116 12.51 6.84 11.77
CA ILE A 116 13.97 6.75 11.54
C ILE A 116 14.43 7.67 10.40
N LEU A 117 13.69 7.73 9.29
CA LEU A 117 14.12 8.43 8.08
C LEU A 117 13.63 9.88 8.02
N LEU A 118 12.42 10.16 8.51
CA LEU A 118 11.82 11.51 8.46
C LEU A 118 11.77 12.21 9.82
N GLY A 119 12.04 11.49 10.92
CA GLY A 119 11.88 12.03 12.27
C GLY A 119 10.41 12.18 12.69
N ASP A 120 9.49 11.51 12.01
CA ASP A 120 8.05 11.62 12.27
C ASP A 120 7.68 10.92 13.59
N GLU A 121 7.36 11.71 14.61
CA GLU A 121 6.98 11.18 15.92
C GLU A 121 5.52 10.72 15.94
N VAL A 122 5.32 9.43 16.24
CA VAL A 122 3.98 8.86 16.43
C VAL A 122 3.55 9.06 17.89
N SER A 123 2.50 9.86 18.10
CA SER A 123 1.91 10.04 19.43
C SER A 123 1.49 8.71 20.06
N LEU A 124 1.41 8.67 21.40
CA LEU A 124 0.98 7.47 22.12
C LEU A 124 -0.41 6.98 21.71
N PHE A 125 -1.34 7.91 21.42
CA PHE A 125 -2.65 7.59 20.87
C PHE A 125 -2.55 7.00 19.45
N GLY A 126 -1.63 7.51 18.63
CA GLY A 126 -1.35 6.96 17.29
C GLY A 126 -0.82 5.53 17.36
N VAL A 127 0.10 5.24 18.30
CA VAL A 127 0.58 3.87 18.55
C VAL A 127 -0.57 2.96 18.97
N GLY A 128 -1.44 3.42 19.88
CA GLY A 128 -2.64 2.68 20.28
C GLY A 128 -3.55 2.35 19.10
N ALA A 129 -3.79 3.31 18.20
CA ALA A 129 -4.58 3.11 17.00
C ALA A 129 -3.95 2.09 16.03
N ILE A 130 -2.62 2.12 15.86
CA ILE A 130 -1.89 1.13 15.04
C ILE A 130 -2.08 -0.28 15.62
N VAL A 131 -1.93 -0.44 16.94
CA VAL A 131 -2.09 -1.74 17.61
C VAL A 131 -3.50 -2.28 17.41
N VAL A 132 -4.53 -1.45 17.67
CA VAL A 132 -5.94 -1.86 17.47
C VAL A 132 -6.20 -2.26 16.02
N GLY A 133 -5.69 -1.49 15.05
CA GLY A 133 -5.80 -1.81 13.62
C GLY A 133 -5.13 -3.13 13.25
N MET A 134 -3.91 -3.36 13.74
CA MET A 134 -3.18 -4.62 13.55
C MET A 134 -3.94 -5.81 14.15
N THR A 135 -4.46 -5.69 15.36
CA THR A 135 -5.24 -6.75 16.01
C THR A 135 -6.50 -7.08 15.20
N GLY A 136 -7.26 -6.07 14.76
CA GLY A 136 -8.46 -6.29 13.96
C GLY A 136 -8.17 -7.03 12.64
N VAL A 137 -7.06 -6.69 12.00
CA VAL A 137 -6.61 -7.37 10.79
C VAL A 137 -6.19 -8.81 11.04
N VAL A 138 -5.45 -9.09 12.12
CA VAL A 138 -5.07 -10.45 12.51
C VAL A 138 -6.33 -11.28 12.75
N ILE A 139 -7.30 -10.74 13.49
CA ILE A 139 -8.59 -11.41 13.74
C ILE A 139 -9.29 -11.76 12.42
N LEU A 140 -9.40 -10.80 11.49
CA LEU A 140 -10.01 -11.03 10.18
C LEU A 140 -9.28 -12.11 9.36
N SER A 141 -7.95 -12.13 9.39
CA SER A 141 -7.12 -13.14 8.71
C SER A 141 -7.33 -14.54 9.31
N THR A 142 -7.39 -14.62 10.65
CA THR A 142 -7.67 -15.87 11.38
C THR A 142 -9.11 -16.35 11.27
N ALA A 143 -10.06 -15.47 10.93
CA ALA A 143 -11.45 -15.85 10.70
C ALA A 143 -11.69 -16.39 9.28
N GLN A 144 -10.94 -15.88 8.28
CA GLN A 144 -10.99 -16.38 6.90
C GLN A 144 -10.26 -17.70 6.71
N THR A 145 -9.33 -18.01 7.60
CA THR A 145 -8.58 -19.27 7.63
C THR A 145 -9.23 -20.11 8.73
N SER A 146 -9.68 -21.34 8.49
CA SER A 146 -10.21 -22.22 9.55
C SER A 146 -9.09 -22.68 10.51
N VAL A 147 -8.48 -21.74 11.22
CA VAL A 147 -7.40 -21.99 12.17
C VAL A 147 -8.05 -22.39 13.49
N THR A 148 -8.43 -23.66 13.56
CA THR A 148 -8.65 -24.32 14.85
C THR A 148 -7.32 -24.25 15.62
N LEU A 149 -7.35 -23.95 16.93
CA LEU A 149 -6.16 -23.91 17.81
C LEU A 149 -5.24 -25.15 17.64
N SER A 150 -5.84 -26.30 17.30
CA SER A 150 -5.12 -27.52 16.95
C SER A 150 -4.22 -27.38 15.72
N ASN A 151 -4.65 -26.68 14.66
CA ASN A 151 -3.88 -26.49 13.42
C ASN A 151 -2.71 -25.52 13.61
N LEU A 152 -2.81 -24.58 14.56
CA LEU A 152 -1.73 -23.65 14.90
C LEU A 152 -0.59 -24.37 15.65
N ALA A 153 -0.93 -25.35 16.49
CA ALA A 153 0.05 -26.19 17.15
C ALA A 153 0.75 -27.12 16.14
N THR A 154 0.00 -27.70 15.19
CA THR A 154 0.57 -28.60 14.18
C THR A 154 1.44 -27.87 13.15
N SER A 155 1.11 -26.61 12.78
CA SER A 155 1.86 -25.85 11.77
C SER A 155 3.25 -25.40 12.25
N LEU A 156 3.49 -25.32 13.57
CA LEU A 156 4.83 -25.10 14.13
C LEU A 156 5.75 -26.32 13.97
N PHE A 157 5.19 -27.50 13.72
CA PHE A 157 5.92 -28.75 13.58
C PHE A 157 5.88 -29.34 12.17
N GLU A 158 5.12 -28.77 11.23
CA GLU A 158 5.12 -29.20 9.83
C GLU A 158 6.27 -28.58 9.03
N LYS A 159 7.10 -29.45 8.47
CA LYS A 159 8.15 -29.06 7.51
C LYS A 159 7.49 -28.60 6.21
N SER A 160 7.70 -27.34 5.87
CA SER A 160 7.38 -26.76 4.56
C SER A 160 8.14 -27.48 3.44
N THR A 161 7.47 -28.35 2.69
CA THR A 161 7.86 -28.75 1.33
C THR A 161 7.22 -27.84 0.30
#